data_AF-A0A972S2Q5-F1
#
_entry.id   AF-A0A972S2Q5-F1
#
_cell.length_a   1.000
_cell.length_b   1.000
_cell.length_c   1.000
_cell.angle_alpha   90.00
_cell.angle_beta   90.00
_cell.angle_gamma   90.00
#
_symmetry.space_group_name_H-M   'P 1'
#
loop_
_entity.id
_entity.type
_entity.pdbx_description
1 polymer ?
#
loop_
_entity_poly.entity_id
_entity_poly.type
_entity_poly.pdbx_seq_one_letter_code
_entity_poly.pdbx_strand_id
1 'polypeptide(L)'
;MKKILLHVSLISICFGADFHGKIIDKISLKTVENAEICDTKRCIKSDKNGSFHFKTDDKILNILAYGYRPFRFNIDQNQSIQLNPINVHALYLTFWGARPNI
;
A
#
# COMPACT_ATOMS: atom_id res chain seq x y z
N MET A 1 -34.47 -0.96 -49.11
CA MET A 1 -34.79 -1.34 -47.71
C MET A 1 -33.49 -1.32 -46.91
N LYS A 2 -33.23 -0.25 -46.15
CA LYS A 2 -31.97 -0.04 -45.41
C LYS A 2 -32.07 -0.78 -44.06
N LYS A 3 -31.32 -1.87 -43.88
CA LYS A 3 -31.22 -2.57 -42.59
C LYS A 3 -30.17 -1.84 -41.74
N ILE A 4 -30.62 -1.17 -40.68
CA ILE A 4 -29.76 -0.47 -39.73
C ILE A 4 -29.08 -1.53 -38.86
N LEU A 5 -27.77 -1.69 -39.04
CA LEU A 5 -26.92 -2.53 -38.19
C LEU A 5 -26.63 -1.75 -36.90
N LEU A 6 -27.28 -2.14 -35.81
CA LEU A 6 -27.04 -1.60 -34.48
C LEU A 6 -25.79 -2.27 -33.89
N HIS A 7 -24.64 -1.59 -33.96
CA HIS A 7 -23.43 -1.99 -33.25
C HIS A 7 -23.57 -1.62 -31.77
N VAL A 8 -23.86 -2.60 -30.92
CA VAL A 8 -23.78 -2.44 -29.46
C VAL A 8 -22.32 -2.55 -29.05
N SER A 9 -21.70 -1.41 -28.76
CA SER A 9 -20.37 -1.32 -28.18
C SER A 9 -20.41 -1.80 -26.73
N LEU A 10 -19.79 -2.95 -26.44
CA LEU A 10 -19.52 -3.43 -25.08
C LEU A 10 -18.50 -2.50 -24.40
N ILE A 11 -18.99 -1.57 -23.60
CA ILE A 11 -18.15 -0.81 -22.65
C ILE A 11 -17.89 -1.73 -21.46
N SER A 12 -16.70 -2.32 -21.43
CA SER A 12 -16.24 -3.08 -20.26
C SER A 12 -15.90 -2.07 -19.15
N ILE A 13 -16.82 -1.88 -18.19
CA ILE A 13 -16.59 -0.98 -17.07
C ILE A 13 -15.60 -1.66 -16.13
N CYS A 14 -14.37 -1.15 -16.08
CA CYS A 14 -13.33 -1.61 -15.18
C CYS A 14 -13.61 -1.06 -13.78
N PHE A 15 -14.38 -1.79 -12.98
CA PHE A 15 -14.62 -1.47 -11.58
C PHE A 15 -13.48 -1.99 -10.72
N GLY A 16 -12.49 -1.13 -10.46
CA GLY A 16 -11.56 -1.35 -9.34
C GLY A 16 -12.25 -1.13 -8.01
N ALA A 17 -11.98 -2.01 -7.04
CA ALA A 17 -12.48 -1.85 -5.69
C ALA A 17 -11.77 -0.68 -5.00
N ASP A 18 -12.53 0.04 -4.18
CA ASP A 18 -12.11 1.29 -3.58
C ASP A 18 -11.87 1.08 -2.07
N PHE A 19 -10.63 1.35 -1.63
CA PHE A 19 -10.20 1.09 -0.26
C PHE A 19 -9.72 2.34 0.44
N HIS A 20 -10.28 2.55 1.62
CA HIS A 20 -9.92 3.64 2.53
C HIS A 20 -9.39 3.06 3.81
N GLY A 21 -8.32 3.64 4.34
CA GLY A 21 -7.73 3.16 5.57
C GLY A 21 -6.93 4.24 6.27
N LYS A 22 -6.60 3.94 7.52
CA LYS A 22 -5.75 4.77 8.35
C LYS A 22 -4.65 3.92 8.94
N ILE A 23 -3.41 4.37 8.79
CA ILE A 23 -2.21 3.67 9.22
C ILE A 23 -1.76 4.29 10.53
N ILE A 24 -1.64 3.44 11.55
CA ILE A 24 -1.22 3.87 12.88
C ILE A 24 -0.04 3.02 13.37
N ASP A 25 0.78 3.63 14.21
CA ASP A 25 1.83 2.96 14.96
C ASP A 25 1.19 2.14 16.09
N LYS A 26 1.56 0.86 16.20
CA LYS A 26 0.95 -0.04 17.18
C LYS A 26 1.23 0.34 18.64
N ILE A 27 2.35 0.99 18.93
CA ILE A 27 2.81 1.27 20.30
C ILE A 27 2.37 2.68 20.73
N SER A 28 2.71 3.69 19.94
CA SER A 28 2.42 5.09 20.23
C SER A 28 1.00 5.51 19.86
N LEU A 29 0.29 4.69 19.06
CA LEU A 29 -1.04 4.98 18.52
C LEU A 29 -1.11 6.25 17.65
N LYS A 30 0.06 6.79 17.28
CA LYS A 30 0.17 7.93 16.37
C LYS A 30 -0.05 7.49 14.94
N THR A 31 -0.49 8.43 14.11
CA THR A 31 -0.67 8.20 12.68
C THR A 31 0.67 8.15 11.96
N VAL A 32 0.77 7.30 10.94
CA VAL A 32 2.00 7.15 10.15
C VAL A 32 1.83 7.86 8.81
N GLU A 33 2.46 9.02 8.69
CA GLU A 33 2.56 9.79 7.45
C GLU A 33 3.55 9.14 6.47
N ASN A 34 3.32 9.31 5.15
CA ASN A 34 4.22 8.87 4.09
C ASN A 34 4.50 7.35 4.06
N ALA A 35 3.63 6.54 4.67
CA ALA A 35 3.66 5.11 4.49
C ALA A 35 3.27 4.78 3.06
N GLU A 36 4.06 3.94 2.39
CA GLU A 36 3.86 3.52 1.01
C GLU A 36 2.98 2.27 0.98
N ILE A 37 1.87 2.36 0.27
CA ILE A 37 0.90 1.27 0.09
C ILE A 37 0.98 0.84 -1.36
N CYS A 38 1.42 -0.40 -1.58
CA CYS A 38 1.67 -0.95 -2.90
C CYS A 38 0.75 -2.13 -3.19
N ASP A 39 0.20 -2.13 -4.40
CA ASP A 39 -0.31 -3.34 -5.05
C ASP A 39 0.78 -3.93 -5.97
N THR A 40 0.43 -4.85 -6.87
CA THR A 40 1.39 -5.43 -7.81
C THR A 40 1.86 -4.47 -8.92
N LYS A 41 1.17 -3.35 -9.12
CA LYS A 41 1.34 -2.45 -10.27
C LYS A 41 1.86 -1.07 -9.89
N ARG A 42 1.47 -0.55 -8.72
CA ARG A 42 1.71 0.82 -8.30
C ARG A 42 1.71 0.97 -6.79
N CYS A 43 2.26 2.09 -6.33
CA CYS A 43 2.25 2.49 -4.94
C CYS A 43 1.63 3.88 -4.77
N ILE A 44 1.01 4.11 -3.61
CA ILE A 44 0.59 5.44 -3.14
C ILE A 44 1.18 5.70 -1.76
N LYS A 45 1.04 6.93 -1.26
CA LYS A 45 1.48 7.30 0.10
C LYS A 45 0.30 7.73 0.96
N SER A 46 0.39 7.46 2.26
CA SER A 46 -0.52 8.03 3.24
C SER A 46 -0.28 9.52 3.42
N ASP A 47 -1.35 10.24 3.73
CA ASP A 47 -1.32 11.67 4.02
C ASP A 47 -0.76 11.99 5.42
N LYS A 48 -0.72 13.27 5.79
CA LYS A 48 -0.27 13.77 7.11
C LYS A 48 -1.04 13.17 8.29
N ASN A 49 -2.28 12.74 8.07
CA ASN A 49 -3.13 12.12 9.08
C ASN A 49 -3.01 10.59 9.05
N GLY A 50 -2.08 10.03 8.27
CA GLY A 50 -1.90 8.59 8.06
C GLY A 50 -3.04 7.94 7.30
N SER A 51 -3.93 8.72 6.69
CA SER A 51 -5.05 8.21 5.89
C SER A 51 -4.59 7.94 4.45
N PHE A 52 -5.22 6.98 3.80
CA PHE A 52 -4.99 6.71 2.38
C PHE A 52 -6.28 6.27 1.68
N HIS A 53 -6.29 6.48 0.37
CA HIS A 53 -7.34 6.04 -0.54
C HIS A 53 -6.69 5.33 -1.73
N PHE A 54 -7.00 4.04 -1.91
CA PHE A 54 -6.39 3.21 -2.93
C PHE A 54 -7.43 2.39 -3.69
N LYS A 55 -7.52 2.65 -5.00
CA LYS A 55 -8.37 1.89 -5.91
C LYS A 55 -7.58 0.78 -6.61
N THR A 56 -7.86 -0.48 -6.32
CA THR A 56 -7.13 -1.60 -6.93
C THR A 56 -8.02 -2.82 -7.11
N ASP A 57 -7.63 -3.70 -8.03
CA ASP A 57 -8.24 -5.03 -8.22
C ASP A 57 -7.52 -6.10 -7.37
N ASP A 58 -6.34 -5.76 -6.83
CA ASP A 58 -5.55 -6.68 -6.04
C ASP A 58 -6.12 -6.80 -4.63
N LYS A 59 -6.22 -8.03 -4.13
CA LYS A 59 -6.71 -8.31 -2.76
C LYS A 59 -5.64 -8.13 -1.69
N ILE A 60 -4.39 -8.03 -2.08
CA ILE A 60 -3.25 -8.02 -1.17
C ILE A 60 -2.47 -6.74 -1.40
N LEU A 61 -2.26 -5.99 -0.33
CA LEU A 61 -1.46 -4.79 -0.31
C LEU A 61 -0.23 -5.00 0.58
N ASN A 62 0.88 -4.43 0.16
CA ASN A 62 2.07 -4.32 0.99
C ASN A 62 2.21 -2.88 1.47
N ILE A 63 2.47 -2.72 2.76
CA ILE A 63 2.64 -1.42 3.39
C ILE A 63 4.06 -1.33 3.92
N LEU A 64 4.76 -0.28 3.50
CA LEU A 64 6.15 0.01 3.84
C LEU A 64 6.23 1.40 4.45
N ALA A 65 6.92 1.53 5.58
CA ALA A 65 7.18 2.83 6.18
C ALA A 65 8.54 2.81 6.87
N TYR A 66 9.25 3.94 6.85
CA TYR A 66 10.55 4.05 7.51
C TYR A 66 10.43 3.83 9.01
N GLY A 67 11.29 2.96 9.55
CA GLY A 67 11.26 2.60 10.96
C GLY A 67 10.19 1.56 11.32
N TYR A 68 9.48 0.99 10.34
CA TYR A 68 8.45 -0.03 10.56
C TYR A 68 8.75 -1.33 9.82
N ARG A 69 8.26 -2.45 10.38
CA ARG A 69 8.30 -3.74 9.68
C ARG A 69 7.32 -3.70 8.49
N PRO A 70 7.70 -4.25 7.32
CA PRO A 70 6.77 -4.45 6.22
C PRO A 70 5.51 -5.17 6.68
N PHE A 71 4.35 -4.66 6.30
CA PHE A 71 3.06 -5.23 6.67
C PHE A 71 2.31 -5.65 5.42
N ARG A 72 1.85 -6.89 5.38
CA ARG A 72 1.06 -7.44 4.27
C ARG A 72 -0.38 -7.53 4.72
N PHE A 73 -1.26 -6.82 4.02
CA PHE A 73 -2.67 -6.68 4.34
C PHE A 73 -3.52 -7.36 3.28
N ASN A 74 -4.48 -8.19 3.70
CA ASN A 74 -5.53 -8.70 2.82
C ASN A 74 -6.77 -7.84 3.01
N ILE A 75 -7.25 -7.24 1.93
CA ILE A 75 -8.31 -6.25 1.96
C ILE A 75 -9.67 -6.85 2.33
N ASP A 76 -9.87 -8.15 2.09
CA ASP A 76 -11.09 -8.87 2.51
C ASP A 76 -11.16 -9.02 4.05
N GLN A 77 -10.08 -8.73 4.78
CA GLN A 77 -10.04 -8.81 6.24
C GLN A 77 -10.30 -7.44 6.86
N ASN A 78 -11.32 -7.35 7.70
CA ASN A 78 -11.68 -6.14 8.43
C ASN A 78 -10.73 -5.91 9.62
N GLN A 79 -9.44 -5.74 9.34
CA GLN A 79 -8.39 -5.50 10.33
C GLN A 79 -7.95 -4.04 10.29
N SER A 80 -7.68 -3.49 11.48
CA SER A 80 -7.03 -2.18 11.59
C SER A 80 -5.57 -2.29 11.11
N ILE A 81 -5.14 -1.30 10.33
CA ILE A 81 -3.79 -1.27 9.78
C ILE A 81 -2.85 -0.67 10.82
N GLN A 82 -2.16 -1.55 11.54
CA GLN A 82 -1.23 -1.18 12.61
C GLN A 82 0.18 -1.63 12.27
N LEU A 83 1.12 -0.69 12.20
CA LEU A 83 2.51 -0.99 11.90
C LEU A 83 3.30 -1.25 13.17
N ASN A 84 4.13 -2.29 13.13
CA ASN A 84 5.05 -2.62 14.21
C ASN A 84 6.35 -1.83 14.01
N PRO A 85 6.72 -0.90 14.90
CA PRO A 85 8.00 -0.19 14.80
C PRO A 85 9.17 -1.15 14.96
N ILE A 86 10.28 -0.85 14.30
CA ILE A 86 11.54 -1.56 14.41
C ILE A 86 12.35 -0.93 15.53
N ASN A 87 12.48 -1.64 16.64
CA ASN A 87 13.44 -1.29 17.70
C ASN A 87 14.81 -1.88 17.35
N VAL A 88 15.67 -1.09 16.71
CA VAL A 88 17.05 -1.48 16.40
C VAL A 88 17.88 -1.38 17.67
N HIS A 89 18.31 -2.53 18.20
CA HIS A 89 19.20 -2.57 19.38
C HIS A 89 20.68 -2.54 18.98
N ALA A 90 21.00 -3.11 17.82
CA ALA A 90 22.31 -3.06 17.20
C ALA A 90 22.18 -3.27 15.70
N LEU A 91 22.96 -2.53 14.91
CA LEU A 91 23.09 -2.73 13.47
C LEU A 91 24.44 -3.42 13.21
N TYR A 92 24.41 -4.70 12.85
CA TYR A 92 25.62 -5.42 12.49
C TYR A 92 25.97 -5.12 11.03
N LEU A 93 26.92 -4.20 10.82
CA LEU A 93 27.48 -3.92 9.50
C LEU A 93 28.61 -4.92 9.24
N THR A 94 28.50 -5.68 8.17
CA THR A 94 29.64 -6.47 7.71
C THR A 94 30.65 -5.54 7.04
N PHE A 95 31.94 -5.79 7.25
CA PHE A 95 33.04 -5.04 6.61
C PHE A 95 32.86 -4.89 5.08
N TRP A 96 32.24 -5.90 4.45
CA TRP A 96 31.98 -5.92 3.01
C TRP A 96 30.79 -5.05 2.56
N GLY A 97 29.81 -4.79 3.43
CA GLY A 97 28.66 -3.92 3.13
C GLY A 97 28.91 -2.43 3.36
N ALA A 98 29.98 -2.08 4.09
CA ALA A 98 30.35 -0.71 4.42
C ALA A 98 31.45 -0.13 3.50
N ARG A 99 31.78 -0.79 2.37
CA ARG A 99 32.72 -0.22 1.40
C ARG A 99 32.08 1.00 0.75
N PRO A 100 32.61 2.21 0.94
CA PRO A 100 32.18 3.35 0.15
C PRO A 100 32.63 3.11 -1.29
N ASN A 101 31.71 3.24 -2.26
CA ASN A 101 32.07 3.34 -3.67
C ASN A 101 32.79 4.68 -3.85
N ILE A 102 34.12 4.66 -3.74
CA ILE A 102 35.03 5.74 -4.12
C ILE A 102 35.56 5.41 -5.51
#